data_AF-A0A7C7CFU0-F1
#
_entry.id   AF-A0A7C7CFU0-F1
#
_cell.length_a   1.000
_cell.length_b   1.000
_cell.length_c   1.000
_cell.angle_alpha   90.00
_cell.angle_beta   90.00
_cell.angle_gamma   90.00
#
_symmetry.space_group_name_H-M   'P 1'
#
loop_
_entity.id
_entity.type
_entity.pdbx_description
1 polymer ?
#
loop_
_entity_poly.entity_id
_entity_poly.type
_entity_poly.pdbx_seq_one_letter_code
_entity_poly.pdbx_strand_id
1 'polypeptide(L)'
;MVVKVFKTFLLIVIIGISTLALYENREAVNNMRFRMMNWDPCTATSFVHNNYTINELPYAKLPYANNDQNNNPHHRNANNLYDDEGILLLEHNGKKIYHAVYLAQYSLHLLDKYHQTKNAEYLDEAVKISGKLQGLALKIDSTLWFPYVYDFVLHGRRYMDAMRAPWYSALAQGQILSLFTRLFEETQDTAYLAISHKVYNSFYHHKYNNDLWVSCIDKNNNIWFEEYPAEMPCFTLNGMIYAIYGIYDYYRITKRIDAKKLLMGAITTIENNIDRYRNEGNASYYCLKHKIDAADYHEIHVQQLNKLFLITGEQKFKEASGQFESDTQ
;
A
#
# COMPACT_ATOMS: atom_id res chain seq x y z
N MET A 1 61.45 -21.32 -9.37
CA MET A 1 61.08 -20.58 -8.15
C MET A 1 59.78 -19.76 -8.29
N VAL A 2 59.33 -19.42 -9.50
CA VAL A 2 58.16 -18.52 -9.74
C VAL A 2 56.78 -19.20 -9.57
N VAL A 3 56.67 -20.51 -9.78
CA VAL A 3 55.37 -21.23 -9.74
C VAL A 3 54.83 -21.45 -8.31
N LYS A 4 55.70 -21.49 -7.28
CA LYS A 4 55.27 -21.67 -5.88
C LYS A 4 54.64 -20.39 -5.30
N VAL A 5 55.08 -19.21 -5.73
CA VAL A 5 54.58 -17.92 -5.22
C VAL A 5 53.15 -17.63 -5.71
N PHE A 6 52.83 -18.00 -6.95
CA PHE A 6 51.48 -17.81 -7.52
C PHE A 6 50.39 -18.67 -6.84
N LYS A 7 50.70 -19.91 -6.45
CA LYS A 7 49.75 -20.77 -5.74
C LYS A 7 49.43 -20.26 -4.33
N THR A 8 50.41 -19.69 -3.64
CA THR A 8 50.21 -19.11 -2.30
C THR A 8 49.38 -17.82 -2.38
N PHE A 9 49.59 -16.98 -3.41
CA PHE A 9 48.82 -15.75 -3.61
C PHE A 9 47.35 -16.06 -3.96
N LEU A 10 47.09 -17.04 -4.83
CA LEU A 10 45.73 -17.43 -5.21
C LEU A 10 44.94 -18.03 -4.05
N LEU A 11 45.60 -18.80 -3.17
CA LEU A 11 44.97 -19.39 -1.98
C LEU A 11 44.61 -18.32 -0.94
N ILE A 12 45.46 -17.30 -0.75
CA ILE A 12 45.19 -16.17 0.16
C ILE A 12 44.02 -15.32 -0.36
N VAL A 13 43.92 -15.10 -1.68
CA VAL A 13 42.81 -14.36 -2.28
C VAL A 13 41.49 -15.14 -2.16
N ILE A 14 41.49 -16.45 -2.40
CA ILE A 14 40.27 -17.28 -2.25
C ILE A 14 39.82 -17.36 -0.79
N ILE A 15 40.76 -17.51 0.16
CA ILE A 15 40.46 -17.50 1.61
C ILE A 15 39.95 -16.11 2.03
N GLY A 16 40.56 -15.02 1.52
CA GLY A 16 40.14 -13.64 1.78
C GLY A 16 38.74 -13.30 1.23
N ILE A 17 38.40 -13.78 0.04
CA ILE A 17 37.06 -13.62 -0.56
C ILE A 17 36.01 -14.44 0.21
N SER A 18 36.36 -15.65 0.64
CA SER A 18 35.44 -16.50 1.40
C SER A 18 35.27 -16.04 2.86
N THR A 19 36.28 -15.44 3.48
CA THR A 19 36.13 -14.80 4.80
C THR A 19 35.38 -13.47 4.71
N LEU A 20 35.57 -12.64 3.66
CA LEU A 20 34.73 -11.46 3.43
C LEU A 20 33.27 -11.86 3.21
N ALA A 21 33.00 -12.84 2.33
CA ALA A 21 31.64 -13.31 2.07
C ALA A 21 30.98 -13.92 3.33
N LEU A 22 31.73 -14.63 4.18
CA LEU A 22 31.22 -15.14 5.46
C LEU A 22 31.03 -14.03 6.51
N TYR A 23 31.86 -12.99 6.49
CA TYR A 23 31.78 -11.84 7.39
C TYR A 23 30.60 -10.92 7.03
N GLU A 24 30.44 -10.58 5.75
CA GLU A 24 29.27 -9.85 5.23
C GLU A 24 27.97 -10.61 5.53
N ASN A 25 27.98 -11.93 5.44
CA ASN A 25 26.82 -12.76 5.78
C ASN A 25 26.60 -12.82 7.31
N ARG A 26 27.64 -12.79 8.14
CA ARG A 26 27.51 -12.68 9.61
C ARG A 26 27.01 -11.32 10.06
N GLU A 27 27.50 -10.22 9.50
CA GLU A 27 27.00 -8.88 9.79
C GLU A 27 25.56 -8.72 9.31
N ALA A 28 25.21 -9.20 8.12
CA ALA A 28 23.84 -9.19 7.63
C ALA A 28 22.90 -10.00 8.55
N VAL A 29 23.32 -11.19 9.00
CA VAL A 29 22.54 -12.02 9.93
C VAL A 29 22.45 -11.40 11.33
N ASN A 30 23.52 -10.79 11.85
CA ASN A 30 23.51 -10.13 13.15
C ASN A 30 22.67 -8.83 13.12
N ASN A 31 22.79 -8.04 12.06
CA ASN A 31 21.95 -6.86 11.83
C ASN A 31 20.48 -7.26 11.66
N MET A 32 20.20 -8.38 10.99
CA MET A 32 18.85 -8.93 10.88
C MET A 32 18.31 -9.37 12.24
N ARG A 33 19.07 -10.14 13.03
CA ARG A 33 18.66 -10.54 14.39
C ARG A 33 18.44 -9.35 15.32
N PHE A 34 19.31 -8.35 15.27
CA PHE A 34 19.17 -7.12 16.05
C PHE A 34 17.94 -6.32 15.62
N ARG A 35 17.67 -6.20 14.31
CA ARG A 35 16.44 -5.60 13.78
C ARG A 35 15.20 -6.38 14.21
N MET A 36 15.24 -7.71 14.23
CA MET A 36 14.12 -8.54 14.69
C MET A 36 13.84 -8.37 16.20
N MET A 37 14.88 -8.23 17.04
CA MET A 37 14.71 -7.97 18.48
C MET A 37 14.12 -6.58 18.78
N ASN A 38 14.33 -5.60 17.90
CA ASN A 38 13.87 -4.22 18.07
C ASN A 38 12.69 -3.83 17.16
N TRP A 39 12.13 -4.77 16.41
CA TRP A 39 10.97 -4.53 15.56
C TRP A 39 9.75 -4.09 16.39
N ASP A 40 8.79 -3.39 15.80
CA ASP A 40 7.55 -3.03 16.50
C ASP A 40 6.53 -4.17 16.25
N PRO A 41 6.37 -5.10 17.21
CA PRO A 41 5.53 -6.27 16.99
C PRO A 41 4.05 -5.85 17.11
N CYS A 42 3.17 -6.52 16.35
CA CYS A 42 1.73 -6.31 16.40
C CYS A 42 1.09 -6.98 17.64
N THR A 43 1.44 -6.53 18.85
CA THR A 43 1.04 -7.17 20.11
C THR A 43 -0.09 -6.48 20.85
N ALA A 44 -0.44 -5.24 20.48
CA ALA A 44 -1.50 -4.50 21.15
C ALA A 44 -2.89 -4.86 20.60
N THR A 45 -3.93 -4.58 21.38
CA THR A 45 -5.34 -4.86 21.02
C THR A 45 -6.19 -3.60 20.89
N SER A 46 -5.64 -2.43 21.25
CA SER A 46 -6.30 -1.14 21.17
C SER A 46 -5.32 -0.10 20.63
N PHE A 47 -5.79 0.76 19.73
CA PHE A 47 -4.99 1.84 19.16
C PHE A 47 -5.30 3.20 19.79
N VAL A 48 -4.32 4.10 19.76
CA VAL A 48 -4.47 5.51 20.13
C VAL A 48 -4.76 6.35 18.89
N HIS A 49 -5.39 7.51 19.09
CA HIS A 49 -5.54 8.50 18.04
C HIS A 49 -5.46 9.91 18.62
N ASN A 50 -4.89 10.83 17.86
CA ASN A 50 -5.05 12.26 18.07
C ASN A 50 -6.47 12.68 17.64
N ASN A 51 -6.89 13.86 18.09
CA ASN A 51 -8.18 14.43 17.71
C ASN A 51 -7.99 15.42 16.57
N TYR A 52 -8.13 14.93 15.34
CA TYR A 52 -8.07 15.78 14.15
C TYR A 52 -9.43 16.38 13.79
N THR A 53 -9.41 17.59 13.25
CA THR A 53 -10.50 18.04 12.39
C THR A 53 -10.31 17.40 11.02
N ILE A 54 -11.22 16.50 10.64
CA ILE A 54 -11.17 15.85 9.32
C ILE A 54 -11.90 16.74 8.33
N ASN A 55 -11.13 17.38 7.45
CA ASN A 55 -11.65 18.26 6.39
C ASN A 55 -12.28 17.43 5.28
N GLU A 56 -13.48 17.82 4.87
CA GLU A 56 -14.10 17.30 3.66
C GLU A 56 -13.62 18.10 2.46
N LEU A 57 -12.77 17.47 1.66
CA LEU A 57 -12.14 18.12 0.53
C LEU A 57 -13.14 18.24 -0.64
N PRO A 58 -13.11 19.35 -1.39
CA PRO A 58 -13.82 19.40 -2.67
C PRO A 58 -13.27 18.33 -3.62
N TYR A 59 -14.10 17.85 -4.55
CA TYR A 59 -13.77 16.71 -5.42
C TYR A 59 -12.37 16.82 -6.06
N ALA A 60 -12.06 17.97 -6.66
CA ALA A 60 -10.78 18.26 -7.30
C ALA A 60 -9.54 18.13 -6.38
N LYS A 61 -9.74 18.11 -5.05
CA LYS A 61 -8.70 17.93 -4.06
C LYS A 61 -8.74 16.56 -3.38
N LEU A 62 -9.69 15.68 -3.71
CA LEU A 62 -9.72 14.32 -3.18
C LEU A 62 -8.46 13.54 -3.60
N PRO A 63 -8.12 12.45 -2.90
CA PRO A 63 -7.23 11.43 -3.47
C PRO A 63 -7.75 10.96 -4.84
N TYR A 64 -6.86 10.57 -5.75
CA TYR A 64 -7.18 10.08 -7.10
C TYR A 64 -7.84 11.08 -8.07
N ALA A 65 -8.18 12.29 -7.61
CA ALA A 65 -8.70 13.35 -8.47
C ALA A 65 -7.55 14.13 -9.13
N ASN A 66 -7.76 14.58 -10.37
CA ASN A 66 -6.78 15.36 -11.13
C ASN A 66 -5.42 14.67 -11.29
N ASN A 67 -5.42 13.34 -11.46
CA ASN A 67 -4.18 12.69 -11.88
C ASN A 67 -3.82 13.22 -13.26
N ASP A 68 -2.82 14.10 -13.25
CA ASP A 68 -2.06 14.59 -14.39
C ASP A 68 -1.86 13.43 -15.38
N GLN A 69 -1.99 13.71 -16.68
CA GLN A 69 -2.05 12.71 -17.75
C GLN A 69 -0.81 11.79 -17.82
N ASN A 70 0.19 12.04 -16.98
CA ASN A 70 1.49 11.40 -16.97
C ASN A 70 1.67 10.30 -15.90
N ASN A 71 0.74 10.13 -14.95
CA ASN A 71 0.87 9.13 -13.87
C ASN A 71 -0.25 8.07 -13.84
N ASN A 72 -0.92 7.86 -14.98
CA ASN A 72 -1.67 6.62 -15.20
C ASN A 72 -0.76 5.69 -16.03
N PRO A 73 -0.02 4.75 -15.40
CA PRO A 73 0.93 3.92 -16.14
C PRO A 73 0.27 3.05 -17.22
N HIS A 74 -1.07 2.97 -17.27
CA HIS A 74 -1.77 2.03 -18.16
C HIS A 74 -3.02 2.63 -18.82
N HIS A 75 -2.90 3.82 -19.41
CA HIS A 75 -3.69 4.12 -20.63
C HIS A 75 -3.63 2.90 -21.57
N ARG A 76 -4.72 2.60 -22.31
CA ARG A 76 -4.77 1.50 -23.28
C ARG A 76 -3.50 1.49 -24.14
N ASN A 77 -2.54 0.65 -23.77
CA ASN A 77 -1.28 0.46 -24.47
C ASN A 77 -1.47 -0.76 -25.38
N ALA A 78 -0.94 -0.71 -26.59
CA ALA A 78 -1.02 -1.83 -27.54
C ALA A 78 -0.44 -3.15 -26.98
N ASN A 79 0.41 -3.06 -25.95
CA ASN A 79 1.02 -4.21 -25.28
C ASN A 79 0.24 -4.71 -24.05
N ASN A 80 -0.86 -4.06 -23.66
CA ASN A 80 -1.69 -4.52 -22.55
C ASN A 80 -2.47 -5.78 -22.93
N LEU A 81 -2.60 -6.70 -21.98
CA LEU A 81 -3.44 -7.89 -22.14
C LEU A 81 -4.86 -7.57 -21.67
N TYR A 82 -5.85 -8.06 -22.39
CA TYR A 82 -7.27 -7.90 -22.04
C TYR A 82 -7.97 -9.25 -22.09
N ASP A 83 -9.03 -9.42 -21.30
CA ASP A 83 -9.97 -10.52 -21.47
C ASP A 83 -10.98 -10.23 -22.60
N ASP A 84 -11.88 -11.17 -22.86
CA ASP A 84 -12.89 -11.06 -23.93
C ASP A 84 -13.91 -9.92 -23.68
N GLU A 85 -13.99 -9.41 -22.43
CA GLU A 85 -14.84 -8.28 -22.03
C GLU A 85 -14.08 -6.93 -22.06
N GLY A 86 -12.81 -6.95 -22.48
CA GLY A 86 -11.94 -5.78 -22.57
C GLY A 86 -11.39 -5.31 -21.23
N ILE A 87 -11.35 -6.17 -20.21
CA ILE A 87 -10.82 -5.86 -18.87
C ILE A 87 -9.33 -6.20 -18.80
N LEU A 88 -8.55 -5.28 -18.23
CA LEU A 88 -7.10 -5.38 -18.15
C LEU A 88 -6.64 -6.63 -17.37
N LEU A 89 -5.68 -7.34 -17.96
CA LEU A 89 -4.94 -8.46 -17.39
C LEU A 89 -3.46 -8.07 -17.27
N LEU A 90 -2.82 -8.52 -16.19
CA LEU A 90 -1.36 -8.47 -16.06
C LEU A 90 -0.75 -9.84 -16.35
N GLU A 91 0.49 -9.84 -16.82
CA GLU A 91 1.30 -11.06 -16.88
C GLU A 91 2.11 -11.19 -15.59
N HIS A 92 2.00 -12.35 -14.95
CA HIS A 92 2.80 -12.72 -13.79
C HIS A 92 3.31 -14.15 -13.96
N ASN A 93 4.62 -14.33 -14.09
CA ASN A 93 5.28 -15.63 -14.33
C ASN A 93 4.64 -16.42 -15.49
N GLY A 94 4.37 -15.73 -16.62
CA GLY A 94 3.76 -16.32 -17.82
C GLY A 94 2.26 -16.63 -17.70
N LYS A 95 1.61 -16.26 -16.58
CA LYS A 95 0.16 -16.40 -16.39
C LYS A 95 -0.52 -15.04 -16.50
N LYS A 96 -1.69 -15.02 -17.14
CA LYS A 96 -2.57 -13.84 -17.16
C LYS A 96 -3.38 -13.80 -15.88
N ILE A 97 -3.34 -12.68 -15.17
CA ILE A 97 -4.00 -12.49 -13.87
C ILE A 97 -4.76 -11.16 -13.84
N TYR A 98 -5.83 -11.10 -13.05
CA TYR A 98 -6.42 -9.83 -12.64
C TYR A 98 -5.66 -9.30 -11.43
N HIS A 99 -5.36 -8.00 -11.43
CA HIS A 99 -4.66 -7.34 -10.34
C HIS A 99 -5.59 -6.31 -9.69
N ALA A 100 -6.02 -6.60 -8.46
CA ALA A 100 -7.11 -5.87 -7.80
C ALA A 100 -6.86 -4.35 -7.73
N VAL A 101 -5.65 -3.95 -7.37
CA VAL A 101 -5.20 -2.54 -7.30
C VAL A 101 -5.24 -1.86 -8.66
N TYR A 102 -4.88 -2.56 -9.74
CA TYR A 102 -4.83 -1.95 -11.07
C TYR A 102 -6.24 -1.70 -11.58
N LEU A 103 -7.12 -2.69 -11.41
CA LEU A 103 -8.53 -2.54 -11.74
C LEU A 103 -9.16 -1.41 -10.90
N ALA A 104 -8.82 -1.29 -9.62
CA ALA A 104 -9.32 -0.25 -8.74
C ALA A 104 -8.84 1.15 -9.15
N GLN A 105 -7.54 1.33 -9.38
CA GLN A 105 -6.96 2.59 -9.82
C GLN A 105 -7.49 3.04 -11.18
N TYR A 106 -7.61 2.13 -12.13
CA TYR A 106 -8.16 2.46 -13.44
C TYR A 106 -9.64 2.85 -13.35
N SER A 107 -10.42 2.15 -12.54
CA SER A 107 -11.84 2.51 -12.30
C SER A 107 -11.97 3.86 -11.58
N LEU A 108 -11.13 4.15 -10.60
CA LEU A 108 -11.10 5.47 -9.93
C LEU A 108 -10.74 6.60 -10.91
N HIS A 109 -9.80 6.35 -11.83
CA HIS A 109 -9.47 7.29 -12.89
C HIS A 109 -10.64 7.54 -13.84
N LEU A 110 -11.36 6.48 -14.23
CA LEU A 110 -12.58 6.59 -15.04
C LEU A 110 -13.66 7.38 -14.31
N LEU A 111 -13.82 7.20 -13.00
CA LEU A 111 -14.75 8.03 -12.20
C LEU A 111 -14.33 9.50 -12.13
N ASP A 112 -13.04 9.81 -12.03
CA ASP A 112 -12.53 11.19 -12.13
C ASP A 112 -12.85 11.80 -13.50
N LYS A 113 -12.63 11.05 -14.59
CA LYS A 113 -13.02 11.49 -15.95
C LYS A 113 -14.52 11.67 -16.10
N TYR A 114 -15.33 10.76 -15.58
CA TYR A 114 -16.78 10.91 -15.56
C TYR A 114 -17.17 12.16 -14.78
N HIS A 115 -16.59 12.40 -13.60
CA HIS A 115 -16.91 13.58 -12.80
C HIS A 115 -16.62 14.89 -13.55
N GLN A 116 -15.48 14.96 -14.24
CA GLN A 116 -15.05 16.14 -15.00
C GLN A 116 -15.87 16.38 -16.28
N THR A 117 -16.25 15.32 -16.99
CA THR A 117 -16.81 15.43 -18.35
C THR A 117 -18.30 15.11 -18.43
N LYS A 118 -18.82 14.36 -17.45
CA LYS A 118 -20.14 13.72 -17.45
C LYS A 118 -20.41 12.80 -18.66
N ASN A 119 -19.35 12.33 -19.34
CA ASN A 119 -19.49 11.30 -20.39
C ASN A 119 -19.78 9.94 -19.75
N ALA A 120 -20.97 9.40 -19.99
CA ALA A 120 -21.46 8.13 -19.46
C ALA A 120 -20.55 6.94 -19.79
N GLU A 121 -19.81 6.95 -20.92
CA GLU A 121 -18.90 5.86 -21.28
C GLU A 121 -17.84 5.59 -20.21
N TYR A 122 -17.36 6.64 -19.52
CA TYR A 122 -16.41 6.47 -18.42
C TYR A 122 -17.05 5.80 -17.21
N LEU A 123 -18.29 6.16 -16.88
CA LEU A 123 -19.03 5.55 -15.78
C LEU A 123 -19.36 4.09 -16.10
N ASP A 124 -19.86 3.80 -17.31
CA ASP A 124 -20.20 2.46 -17.75
C ASP A 124 -18.99 1.52 -17.71
N GLU A 125 -17.82 2.00 -18.16
CA GLU A 125 -16.58 1.23 -18.09
C GLU A 125 -16.13 1.01 -16.63
N ALA A 126 -16.23 2.02 -15.77
CA ALA A 126 -15.91 1.88 -14.34
C ALA A 126 -16.85 0.87 -13.65
N VAL A 127 -18.15 0.90 -13.96
CA VAL A 127 -19.14 -0.07 -13.46
C VAL A 127 -18.81 -1.48 -13.92
N LYS A 128 -18.46 -1.66 -15.20
CA LYS A 128 -18.06 -2.96 -15.76
C LYS A 128 -16.85 -3.56 -15.03
N ILE A 129 -15.78 -2.78 -14.88
CA ILE A 129 -14.56 -3.24 -14.19
C ILE A 129 -14.84 -3.52 -12.71
N SER A 130 -15.67 -2.71 -12.07
CA SER A 130 -16.06 -2.89 -10.67
C SER A 130 -16.90 -4.16 -10.47
N GLY A 131 -17.77 -4.50 -11.43
CA GLY A 131 -18.48 -5.78 -11.47
C GLY A 131 -17.53 -6.97 -11.55
N LYS A 132 -16.47 -6.87 -12.37
CA LYS A 132 -15.41 -7.89 -12.42
C LYS A 132 -14.65 -8.02 -11.10
N LEU A 133 -14.25 -6.90 -10.49
CA LEU A 133 -13.63 -6.89 -9.15
C LEU A 133 -14.53 -7.58 -8.11
N GLN A 134 -15.83 -7.26 -8.11
CA GLN A 134 -16.79 -7.90 -7.22
C GLN A 134 -16.88 -9.42 -7.46
N GLY A 135 -16.87 -9.86 -8.72
CA GLY A 135 -16.87 -11.28 -9.08
C GLY A 135 -15.60 -12.04 -8.67
N LEU A 136 -14.47 -11.35 -8.51
CA LEU A 136 -13.21 -11.90 -8.01
C LEU A 136 -13.15 -11.94 -6.47
N ALA A 137 -14.08 -11.27 -5.78
CA ALA A 137 -14.04 -11.14 -4.33
C ALA A 137 -14.41 -12.45 -3.62
N LEU A 138 -13.69 -12.75 -2.54
CA LEU A 138 -14.04 -13.80 -1.60
C LEU A 138 -14.84 -13.19 -0.45
N LYS A 139 -16.05 -13.72 -0.21
CA LYS A 139 -16.85 -13.37 0.97
C LYS A 139 -16.52 -14.31 2.12
N ILE A 140 -16.06 -13.75 3.23
CA ILE A 140 -15.88 -14.47 4.51
C ILE A 140 -16.68 -13.69 5.56
N ASP A 141 -17.63 -14.36 6.19
CA ASP A 141 -18.58 -13.75 7.12
C ASP A 141 -19.30 -12.53 6.51
N SER A 142 -19.11 -11.35 7.13
CA SER A 142 -19.65 -10.07 6.67
C SER A 142 -18.64 -9.24 5.87
N THR A 143 -17.48 -9.79 5.54
CA THR A 143 -16.36 -9.09 4.92
C THR A 143 -16.17 -9.55 3.46
N LEU A 144 -15.88 -8.60 2.58
CA LEU A 144 -15.44 -8.87 1.20
C LEU A 144 -13.94 -8.66 1.09
N TRP A 145 -13.26 -9.67 0.55
CA TRP A 145 -11.81 -9.73 0.40
C TRP A 145 -11.45 -9.86 -1.07
N PHE A 146 -10.39 -9.19 -1.51
CA PHE A 146 -9.92 -9.26 -2.90
C PHE A 146 -8.56 -9.99 -2.95
N PRO A 147 -8.55 -11.31 -3.25
CA PRO A 147 -7.36 -12.13 -3.15
C PRO A 147 -6.37 -11.87 -4.29
N TYR A 148 -5.10 -11.81 -3.93
CA TYR A 148 -4.01 -12.06 -4.86
C TYR A 148 -3.79 -13.56 -5.00
N VAL A 149 -4.11 -14.09 -6.17
CA VAL A 149 -4.07 -15.54 -6.48
C VAL A 149 -2.70 -16.02 -7.00
N TYR A 150 -1.64 -15.28 -6.71
CA TYR A 150 -0.27 -15.58 -7.10
C TYR A 150 0.71 -15.25 -5.97
N ASP A 151 1.81 -15.99 -5.94
CA ASP A 151 2.88 -15.75 -4.97
C ASP A 151 3.63 -14.46 -5.33
N PHE A 152 3.95 -13.65 -4.33
CA PHE A 152 4.69 -12.41 -4.53
C PHE A 152 5.92 -12.37 -3.64
N VAL A 153 7.08 -12.04 -4.22
CA VAL A 153 8.34 -11.92 -3.49
C VAL A 153 8.70 -10.45 -3.35
N LEU A 154 8.43 -9.89 -2.17
CA LEU A 154 8.71 -8.49 -1.90
C LEU A 154 10.21 -8.21 -1.99
N HIS A 155 10.59 -7.18 -2.76
CA HIS A 155 11.97 -6.77 -3.01
C HIS A 155 12.91 -7.88 -3.52
N GLY A 156 12.38 -8.94 -4.14
CA GLY A 156 13.18 -10.08 -4.60
C GLY A 156 13.79 -10.94 -3.47
N ARG A 157 13.40 -10.73 -2.20
CA ARG A 157 13.94 -11.45 -1.03
C ARG A 157 13.19 -12.78 -0.79
N ARG A 158 13.67 -13.84 -1.46
CA ARG A 158 12.97 -15.12 -1.72
C ARG A 158 12.52 -16.02 -0.54
N TYR A 159 12.71 -15.67 0.73
CA TYR A 159 12.39 -16.63 1.82
C TYR A 159 11.64 -16.07 3.03
N MET A 160 11.87 -14.83 3.45
CA MET A 160 11.19 -14.26 4.64
C MET A 160 10.10 -13.23 4.29
N ASP A 161 10.01 -12.84 3.03
CA ASP A 161 9.13 -11.76 2.54
C ASP A 161 8.28 -12.21 1.34
N ALA A 162 8.07 -13.52 1.21
CA ALA A 162 7.23 -14.09 0.17
C ALA A 162 5.79 -14.20 0.65
N MET A 163 4.87 -13.52 -0.03
CA MET A 163 3.43 -13.69 0.13
C MET A 163 3.00 -14.93 -0.66
N ARG A 164 2.36 -15.88 0.02
CA ARG A 164 1.84 -17.10 -0.61
C ARG A 164 0.37 -16.91 -0.95
N ALA A 165 -0.01 -17.31 -2.16
CA ALA A 165 -1.39 -17.23 -2.60
C ALA A 165 -2.32 -18.19 -1.81
N PRO A 166 -3.57 -17.79 -1.54
CA PRO A 166 -4.09 -16.43 -1.67
C PRO A 166 -3.60 -15.53 -0.53
N TRP A 167 -3.25 -14.28 -0.86
CA TRP A 167 -2.96 -13.25 0.14
C TRP A 167 -3.75 -11.98 -0.16
N TYR A 168 -3.81 -11.06 0.81
CA TYR A 168 -4.66 -9.88 0.77
C TYR A 168 -3.85 -8.65 1.19
N SER A 169 -4.28 -7.46 0.78
CA SER A 169 -3.52 -6.23 0.99
C SER A 169 -4.42 -5.12 1.46
N ALA A 170 -4.01 -4.40 2.50
CA ALA A 170 -4.76 -3.23 2.96
C ALA A 170 -4.79 -2.11 1.90
N LEU A 171 -3.75 -2.00 1.07
CA LEU A 171 -3.73 -1.08 -0.08
C LEU A 171 -4.88 -1.43 -1.04
N ALA A 172 -5.02 -2.71 -1.41
CA ALA A 172 -6.09 -3.17 -2.29
C ALA A 172 -7.48 -2.92 -1.67
N GLN A 173 -7.68 -3.31 -0.40
CA GLN A 173 -8.94 -3.08 0.31
C GLN A 173 -9.28 -1.57 0.37
N GLY A 174 -8.28 -0.71 0.60
CA GLY A 174 -8.45 0.74 0.65
C GLY A 174 -8.87 1.36 -0.69
N GLN A 175 -8.16 1.05 -1.76
CA GLN A 175 -8.51 1.59 -3.08
C GLN A 175 -9.86 1.09 -3.57
N ILE A 176 -10.20 -0.16 -3.28
CA ILE A 176 -11.50 -0.73 -3.63
C ILE A 176 -12.62 -0.14 -2.77
N LEU A 177 -12.34 0.17 -1.50
CA LEU A 177 -13.26 0.91 -0.64
C LEU A 177 -13.54 2.31 -1.19
N SER A 178 -12.51 3.04 -1.65
CA SER A 178 -12.68 4.33 -2.35
C SER A 178 -13.56 4.15 -3.59
N LEU A 179 -13.28 3.13 -4.42
CA LEU A 179 -13.99 2.86 -5.67
C LEU A 179 -15.49 2.65 -5.44
N PHE A 180 -15.88 1.68 -4.60
CA PHE A 180 -17.29 1.39 -4.38
C PHE A 180 -18.01 2.53 -3.65
N THR A 181 -17.30 3.25 -2.78
CA THR A 181 -17.87 4.44 -2.11
C THR A 181 -18.16 5.57 -3.11
N ARG A 182 -17.26 5.81 -4.07
CA ARG A 182 -17.47 6.83 -5.11
C ARG A 182 -18.47 6.40 -6.17
N LEU A 183 -18.56 5.10 -6.48
CA LEU A 183 -19.64 4.59 -7.32
C LEU A 183 -21.01 4.88 -6.70
N PHE A 184 -21.18 4.64 -5.40
CA PHE A 184 -22.39 5.05 -4.70
C PHE A 184 -22.62 6.57 -4.78
N GLU A 185 -21.59 7.39 -4.57
CA GLU A 185 -21.70 8.85 -4.67
C GLU A 185 -22.19 9.32 -6.05
N GLU A 186 -21.67 8.75 -7.15
CA GLU A 186 -22.01 9.16 -8.52
C GLU A 186 -23.32 8.55 -9.03
N THR A 187 -23.70 7.35 -8.58
CA THR A 187 -24.88 6.60 -9.08
C THR A 187 -26.08 6.62 -8.15
N GLN A 188 -25.85 6.86 -6.85
CA GLN A 188 -26.81 6.66 -5.76
C GLN A 188 -27.32 5.21 -5.61
N ASP A 189 -26.69 4.23 -6.27
CA ASP A 189 -27.05 2.82 -6.13
C ASP A 189 -26.53 2.26 -4.79
N THR A 190 -27.47 2.00 -3.88
CA THR A 190 -27.20 1.46 -2.54
C THR A 190 -26.49 0.11 -2.53
N ALA A 191 -26.49 -0.64 -3.65
CA ALA A 191 -25.72 -1.87 -3.79
C ALA A 191 -24.22 -1.61 -3.62
N TYR A 192 -23.70 -0.50 -4.14
CA TYR A 192 -22.29 -0.13 -3.98
C TYR A 192 -21.96 0.26 -2.54
N LEU A 193 -22.84 0.98 -1.85
CA LEU A 193 -22.69 1.28 -0.43
C LEU A 193 -22.67 -0.01 0.42
N ALA A 194 -23.54 -0.96 0.10
CA ALA A 194 -23.57 -2.27 0.75
C ALA A 194 -22.28 -3.08 0.52
N ILE A 195 -21.63 -2.93 -0.64
CA ILE A 195 -20.30 -3.50 -0.90
C ILE A 195 -19.26 -2.75 -0.05
N SER A 196 -19.26 -1.41 -0.04
CA SER A 196 -18.33 -0.62 0.77
C SER A 196 -18.37 -1.00 2.25
N HIS A 197 -19.54 -1.26 2.83
CA HIS A 197 -19.66 -1.77 4.20
C HIS A 197 -18.90 -3.09 4.40
N LYS A 198 -19.01 -4.03 3.46
CA LYS A 198 -18.33 -5.34 3.52
C LYS A 198 -16.82 -5.21 3.31
N VAL A 199 -16.37 -4.29 2.46
CA VAL A 199 -14.93 -4.04 2.28
C VAL A 199 -14.35 -3.36 3.51
N TYR A 200 -15.05 -2.37 4.08
CA TYR A 200 -14.64 -1.66 5.29
C TYR A 200 -14.43 -2.61 6.49
N ASN A 201 -15.24 -3.66 6.60
CA ASN A 201 -15.08 -4.65 7.68
C ASN A 201 -13.70 -5.32 7.70
N SER A 202 -12.96 -5.40 6.58
CA SER A 202 -11.64 -6.03 6.56
C SER A 202 -10.62 -5.33 7.47
N PHE A 203 -10.78 -4.02 7.70
CA PHE A 203 -9.86 -3.25 8.55
C PHE A 203 -9.99 -3.58 10.06
N TYR A 204 -11.00 -4.36 10.45
CA TYR A 204 -11.13 -4.89 11.82
C TYR A 204 -10.55 -6.30 11.98
N HIS A 205 -10.06 -6.90 10.89
CA HIS A 205 -9.33 -8.15 10.97
C HIS A 205 -7.88 -7.87 11.36
N HIS A 206 -7.63 -7.92 12.66
CA HIS A 206 -6.34 -7.68 13.26
C HIS A 206 -5.49 -8.94 13.33
N LYS A 207 -4.17 -8.80 13.15
CA LYS A 207 -3.20 -9.91 13.24
C LYS A 207 -3.31 -10.74 14.53
N TYR A 208 -3.59 -10.11 15.67
CA TYR A 208 -3.52 -10.80 16.97
C TYR A 208 -4.59 -11.89 17.17
N ASN A 209 -5.69 -11.86 16.40
CA ASN A 209 -6.82 -12.79 16.56
C ASN A 209 -7.42 -13.29 15.24
N ASN A 210 -6.76 -13.03 14.10
CA ASN A 210 -7.21 -13.51 12.80
C ASN A 210 -6.04 -14.06 11.99
N ASP A 211 -6.22 -15.24 11.40
CA ASP A 211 -5.27 -15.80 10.43
C ASP A 211 -5.29 -14.99 9.12
N LEU A 212 -6.46 -14.49 8.73
CA LEU A 212 -6.66 -13.55 7.63
C LEU A 212 -6.80 -12.13 8.19
N TRP A 213 -5.80 -11.29 7.95
CA TRP A 213 -5.73 -9.93 8.47
C TRP A 213 -5.08 -8.98 7.47
N VAL A 214 -5.42 -7.71 7.59
CA VAL A 214 -4.77 -6.59 6.89
C VAL A 214 -4.44 -5.44 7.83
N SER A 215 -4.76 -5.59 9.12
CA SER A 215 -4.56 -4.56 10.12
C SER A 215 -3.82 -5.14 11.32
N CYS A 216 -3.02 -4.31 11.98
CA CYS A 216 -2.30 -4.72 13.16
C CYS A 216 -2.05 -3.51 14.06
N ILE A 217 -1.88 -3.75 15.37
CA ILE A 217 -1.62 -2.67 16.32
C ILE A 217 -0.28 -2.94 16.99
N ASP A 218 0.66 -2.02 16.80
CA ASP A 218 2.03 -2.18 17.31
C ASP A 218 2.12 -2.00 18.83
N LYS A 219 3.29 -2.27 19.41
CA LYS A 219 3.55 -2.08 20.85
C LYS A 219 3.34 -0.65 21.37
N ASN A 220 3.30 0.34 20.48
CA ASN A 220 3.09 1.75 20.81
C ASN A 220 1.63 2.18 20.60
N ASN A 221 0.72 1.22 20.37
CA ASN A 221 -0.69 1.42 20.09
C ASN A 221 -0.97 2.18 18.78
N ASN A 222 -0.07 2.14 17.80
CA ASN A 222 -0.35 2.63 16.46
C ASN A 222 -1.07 1.54 15.65
N ILE A 223 -2.14 1.90 14.95
CA ILE A 223 -2.84 0.99 14.04
C ILE A 223 -2.27 1.09 12.63
N TRP A 224 -1.74 -0.02 12.16
CA TRP A 224 -1.14 -0.18 10.84
C TRP A 224 -2.07 -0.95 9.91
N PHE A 225 -2.07 -0.55 8.64
CA PHE A 225 -2.72 -1.23 7.53
C PHE A 225 -1.64 -1.80 6.62
N GLU A 226 -1.51 -3.12 6.63
CA GLU A 226 -0.40 -3.81 5.96
C GLU A 226 -0.69 -4.01 4.47
N GLU A 227 0.16 -3.44 3.63
CA GLU A 227 0.18 -3.76 2.19
C GLU A 227 0.56 -5.23 1.96
N TYR A 228 1.46 -5.76 2.79
CA TYR A 228 1.95 -7.13 2.75
C TYR A 228 1.82 -7.77 4.15
N PRO A 229 0.65 -8.35 4.48
CA PRO A 229 0.37 -8.98 5.78
C PRO A 229 1.21 -10.24 6.05
N ALA A 230 2.51 -10.03 6.29
CA ALA A 230 3.49 -11.06 6.62
C ALA A 230 3.59 -11.26 8.14
N GLU A 231 4.17 -12.38 8.57
CA GLU A 231 4.39 -12.65 10.00
C GLU A 231 5.17 -11.51 10.68
N MET A 232 6.18 -10.96 10.01
CA MET A 232 6.75 -9.68 10.40
C MET A 232 6.20 -8.59 9.47
N PRO A 233 5.33 -7.69 9.94
CA PRO A 233 4.72 -6.64 9.12
C PRO A 233 5.80 -5.79 8.46
N CYS A 234 5.51 -5.20 7.31
CA CYS A 234 6.48 -4.38 6.60
C CYS A 234 6.41 -2.91 7.01
N PHE A 235 5.22 -2.44 7.40
CA PHE A 235 4.89 -1.01 7.52
C PHE A 235 5.32 -0.26 6.25
N THR A 236 4.67 -0.59 5.14
CA THR A 236 4.89 0.07 3.85
C THR A 236 4.12 1.38 3.78
N LEU A 237 4.80 2.49 3.48
CA LEU A 237 4.23 3.84 3.62
C LEU A 237 3.12 4.10 2.60
N ASN A 238 3.38 3.87 1.31
CA ASN A 238 2.40 4.18 0.27
C ASN A 238 1.11 3.36 0.42
N GLY A 239 1.22 2.07 0.73
CA GLY A 239 0.07 1.20 0.96
C GLY A 239 -0.75 1.57 2.19
N MET A 240 -0.07 1.94 3.29
CA MET A 240 -0.74 2.46 4.48
C MET A 240 -1.55 3.72 4.16
N ILE A 241 -0.98 4.68 3.41
CA ILE A 241 -1.69 5.92 3.08
C ILE A 241 -2.81 5.70 2.06
N TYR A 242 -2.65 4.80 1.08
CA TYR A 242 -3.75 4.43 0.19
C TYR A 242 -4.91 3.73 0.94
N ALA A 243 -4.60 2.93 1.97
CA ALA A 243 -5.60 2.37 2.87
C ALA A 243 -6.37 3.48 3.63
N ILE A 244 -5.64 4.48 4.16
CA ILE A 244 -6.23 5.67 4.80
C ILE A 244 -7.20 6.39 3.85
N TYR A 245 -6.87 6.55 2.57
CA TYR A 245 -7.75 7.21 1.61
C TYR A 245 -9.09 6.48 1.41
N GLY A 246 -9.07 5.14 1.40
CA GLY A 246 -10.30 4.33 1.39
C GLY A 246 -11.22 4.63 2.57
N ILE A 247 -10.65 4.66 3.77
CA ILE A 247 -11.41 4.94 4.99
C ILE A 247 -11.89 6.41 5.01
N TYR A 248 -11.09 7.33 4.49
CA TYR A 248 -11.46 8.74 4.35
C TYR A 248 -12.67 8.92 3.43
N ASP A 249 -12.66 8.32 2.23
CA ASP A 249 -13.82 8.36 1.31
C ASP A 249 -15.06 7.72 1.98
N TYR A 250 -14.88 6.57 2.61
CA TYR A 250 -15.98 5.89 3.31
C TYR A 250 -16.57 6.71 4.46
N TYR A 251 -15.74 7.36 5.28
CA TYR A 251 -16.19 8.28 6.32
C TYR A 251 -16.89 9.51 5.73
N ARG A 252 -16.36 10.08 4.64
CA ARG A 252 -16.95 11.25 3.97
C ARG A 252 -18.39 10.97 3.53
N ILE A 253 -18.68 9.76 3.04
CA ILE A 253 -20.03 9.37 2.63
C ILE A 253 -20.91 8.94 3.81
N THR A 254 -20.40 8.08 4.69
CA THR A 254 -21.24 7.42 5.71
C THR A 254 -21.37 8.19 7.02
N LYS A 255 -20.44 9.12 7.29
CA LYS A 255 -20.28 9.85 8.56
C LYS A 255 -20.21 8.95 9.81
N ARG A 256 -19.89 7.66 9.65
CA ARG A 256 -19.89 6.74 10.80
C ARG A 256 -18.79 7.10 11.80
N ILE A 257 -19.13 7.03 13.07
CA ILE A 257 -18.23 7.38 14.19
C ILE A 257 -17.05 6.41 14.26
N ASP A 258 -17.29 5.12 14.00
CA ASP A 258 -16.25 4.09 13.99
C ASP A 258 -15.24 4.31 12.85
N ALA A 259 -15.72 4.67 11.65
CA ALA A 259 -14.87 5.05 10.52
C ALA A 259 -14.03 6.28 10.82
N LYS A 260 -14.62 7.31 11.44
CA LYS A 260 -13.86 8.50 11.89
C LYS A 260 -12.75 8.12 12.87
N LYS A 261 -13.07 7.29 13.87
CA LYS A 261 -12.10 6.86 14.88
C LYS A 261 -10.95 6.07 14.27
N LEU A 262 -11.27 5.11 13.39
CA LEU A 262 -10.27 4.31 12.68
C LEU A 262 -9.38 5.19 11.78
N LEU A 263 -9.99 6.12 11.05
CA LEU A 263 -9.28 7.11 10.23
C LEU A 263 -8.28 7.93 11.06
N MET A 264 -8.73 8.50 12.18
CA MET A 264 -7.85 9.29 13.05
C MET A 264 -6.72 8.43 13.63
N GLY A 265 -6.97 7.18 14.02
CA GLY A 265 -5.92 6.27 14.51
C GLY A 265 -4.86 5.98 13.46
N ALA A 266 -5.27 5.74 12.21
CA ALA A 266 -4.35 5.48 11.11
C ALA A 266 -3.54 6.72 10.71
N ILE A 267 -4.15 7.90 10.72
CA ILE A 267 -3.45 9.17 10.49
C ILE A 267 -2.44 9.45 11.60
N THR A 268 -2.82 9.21 12.86
CA THR A 268 -1.92 9.32 14.04
C THR A 268 -0.72 8.41 13.90
N THR A 269 -0.95 7.20 13.37
CA THR A 269 0.12 6.24 13.09
C THR A 269 1.13 6.80 12.10
N ILE A 270 0.70 7.45 11.01
CA ILE A 270 1.63 8.10 10.09
C ILE A 270 2.32 9.28 10.77
N GLU A 271 1.59 10.16 11.46
CA GLU A 271 2.18 11.32 12.14
C GLU A 271 3.31 10.92 13.10
N ASN A 272 3.08 9.90 13.94
CA ASN A 272 4.04 9.40 14.91
C ASN A 272 5.29 8.76 14.29
N ASN A 273 5.19 8.30 13.04
CA ASN A 273 6.22 7.46 12.43
C ASN A 273 6.85 8.06 11.18
N ILE A 274 6.37 9.19 10.66
CA ILE A 274 6.78 9.68 9.35
C ILE A 274 8.28 9.97 9.26
N ASP A 275 8.87 10.48 10.35
CA ASP A 275 10.31 10.77 10.41
C ASP A 275 11.17 9.51 10.24
N ARG A 276 10.63 8.33 10.56
CA ARG A 276 11.34 7.04 10.40
C ARG A 276 11.48 6.61 8.93
N TYR A 277 10.69 7.19 8.05
CA TYR A 277 10.75 6.97 6.60
C TYR A 277 11.68 7.96 5.89
N ARG A 278 12.13 9.03 6.56
CA ARG A 278 13.09 9.95 5.98
C ARG A 278 14.44 9.28 5.80
N ASN A 279 15.05 9.49 4.64
CA ASN A 279 16.40 9.07 4.32
C ASN A 279 17.15 10.32 3.84
N GLU A 280 17.82 11.04 4.75
CA GLU A 280 18.34 12.38 4.45
C GLU A 280 19.27 12.37 3.22
N GLY A 281 19.02 13.30 2.30
CA GLY A 281 19.75 13.41 1.02
C GLY A 281 19.52 12.25 0.03
N ASN A 282 18.48 11.43 0.22
CA ASN A 282 18.10 10.33 -0.66
C ASN A 282 16.57 10.18 -0.74
N ALA A 283 16.10 9.28 -1.61
CA ALA A 283 14.69 8.89 -1.61
C ALA A 283 14.28 8.28 -0.25
N SER A 284 13.14 8.71 0.28
CA SER A 284 12.49 8.16 1.47
C SER A 284 12.43 6.63 1.44
N TYR A 285 12.42 5.96 2.59
CA TYR A 285 12.25 4.50 2.64
C TYR A 285 10.84 4.07 2.21
N TYR A 286 10.76 2.96 1.48
CA TYR A 286 9.51 2.34 1.04
C TYR A 286 8.74 1.72 2.22
N CYS A 287 9.45 1.01 3.09
CA CYS A 287 8.89 0.35 4.28
C CYS A 287 9.89 0.38 5.44
N LEU A 288 9.39 0.34 6.67
CA LEU A 288 10.24 0.41 7.86
C LEU A 288 11.01 -0.89 8.11
N LYS A 289 10.50 -2.03 7.64
CA LYS A 289 11.14 -3.34 7.81
C LYS A 289 12.46 -3.43 7.07
N HIS A 290 12.43 -3.10 5.78
CA HIS A 290 13.60 -3.30 4.91
C HIS A 290 14.47 -2.05 4.82
N LYS A 291 13.90 -0.85 5.00
CA LYS A 291 14.57 0.43 4.76
C LYS A 291 15.25 0.47 3.39
N ILE A 292 14.50 0.07 2.36
CA ILE A 292 14.91 0.18 0.95
C ILE A 292 14.35 1.49 0.41
N ASP A 293 15.15 2.20 -0.37
CA ASP A 293 14.75 3.47 -0.99
C ASP A 293 13.51 3.29 -1.87
N ALA A 294 12.58 4.23 -1.75
CA ALA A 294 11.32 4.24 -2.45
C ALA A 294 11.50 4.79 -3.88
N ALA A 295 12.35 4.19 -4.71
CA ALA A 295 12.72 4.64 -6.07
C ALA A 295 11.63 5.47 -6.81
N ASP A 296 10.71 4.82 -7.51
CA ASP A 296 9.60 5.48 -8.22
C ASP A 296 8.44 5.91 -7.29
N TYR A 297 8.55 5.58 -5.99
CA TYR A 297 7.51 5.82 -4.99
C TYR A 297 7.76 7.07 -4.13
N HIS A 298 8.94 7.69 -4.23
CA HIS A 298 9.32 8.81 -3.40
C HIS A 298 8.41 10.01 -3.63
N GLU A 299 8.17 10.34 -4.90
CA GLU A 299 7.23 11.39 -5.29
C GLU A 299 5.80 11.06 -4.85
N ILE A 300 5.42 9.76 -4.89
CA ILE A 300 4.12 9.31 -4.36
C ILE A 300 4.03 9.61 -2.86
N HIS A 301 5.09 9.36 -2.08
CA HIS A 301 5.09 9.70 -0.65
C HIS A 301 4.95 11.20 -0.42
N VAL A 302 5.67 12.04 -1.18
CA VAL A 302 5.58 13.52 -1.10
C VAL A 302 4.14 13.98 -1.35
N GLN A 303 3.52 13.51 -2.43
CA GLN A 303 2.13 13.84 -2.78
C GLN A 303 1.14 13.32 -1.73
N GLN A 304 1.38 12.13 -1.20
CA GLN A 304 0.53 11.52 -0.20
C GLN A 304 0.52 12.30 1.12
N LEU A 305 1.69 12.78 1.54
CA LEU A 305 1.83 13.64 2.72
C LEU A 305 1.17 15.00 2.53
N ASN A 306 1.34 15.63 1.36
CA ASN A 306 0.61 16.85 1.01
C ASN A 306 -0.91 16.63 1.07
N LYS A 307 -1.41 15.47 0.65
CA LYS A 307 -2.84 15.14 0.73
C LYS A 307 -3.29 14.93 2.18
N LEU A 308 -2.50 14.27 3.03
CA LEU A 308 -2.81 14.15 4.45
C LEU A 308 -2.89 15.52 5.12
N PHE A 309 -1.98 16.44 4.79
CA PHE A 309 -2.09 17.85 5.22
C PHE A 309 -3.41 18.50 4.81
N LEU A 310 -3.88 18.29 3.57
CA LEU A 310 -5.19 18.82 3.15
C LEU A 310 -6.34 18.21 3.98
N ILE A 311 -6.29 16.90 4.24
CA ILE A 311 -7.33 16.17 4.99
C ILE A 311 -7.38 16.63 6.46
N THR A 312 -6.25 16.96 7.08
CA THR A 312 -6.18 17.18 8.54
C THR A 312 -5.90 18.63 8.95
N GLY A 313 -5.22 19.39 8.09
CA GLY A 313 -4.62 20.69 8.44
C GLY A 313 -3.33 20.59 9.26
N GLU A 314 -2.82 19.38 9.53
CA GLU A 314 -1.69 19.17 10.43
C GLU A 314 -0.35 19.47 9.77
N GLN A 315 0.35 20.45 10.32
CA GLN A 315 1.58 20.99 9.74
C GLN A 315 2.70 19.95 9.64
N LYS A 316 2.73 18.95 10.53
CA LYS A 316 3.70 17.85 10.50
C LYS A 316 3.74 17.12 9.15
N PHE A 317 2.59 16.93 8.49
CA PHE A 317 2.56 16.31 7.16
C PHE A 317 3.12 17.23 6.08
N LYS A 318 2.88 18.54 6.18
CA LYS A 318 3.41 19.52 5.22
C LYS A 318 4.93 19.66 5.36
N GLU A 319 5.44 19.66 6.59
CA GLU A 319 6.86 19.68 6.90
C GLU A 319 7.57 18.43 6.40
N ALA A 320 7.04 17.24 6.71
CA ALA A 320 7.60 15.98 6.25
C ALA A 320 7.62 15.87 4.72
N SER A 321 6.55 16.34 4.06
CA SER A 321 6.49 16.40 2.59
C SER A 321 7.61 17.27 2.02
N GLY A 322 7.81 18.49 2.55
CA GLY A 322 8.87 19.39 2.10
C GLY A 322 10.28 18.87 2.38
N GLN A 323 10.47 18.18 3.51
CA GLN A 323 11.74 17.50 3.82
C GLN A 323 12.05 16.41 2.80
N PHE A 324 11.08 15.54 2.52
CA PHE A 324 11.25 14.46 1.54
C PHE A 324 11.55 15.03 0.16
N GLU A 325 10.79 16.04 -0.28
CA GLU A 325 11.01 16.72 -1.55
C GLU A 325 12.43 17.31 -1.65
N SER A 326 12.94 17.92 -0.57
CA SER A 326 14.29 18.49 -0.53
C SER A 326 15.42 17.44 -0.50
N ASP A 327 15.14 16.21 -0.06
CA ASP A 327 16.16 15.16 0.05
C ASP A 327 16.55 14.58 -1.33
N THR A 328 15.84 14.89 -2.42
CA THR A 328 16.13 14.39 -3.78
C THR A 328 16.36 15.49 -4.84
N GLN A 329 16.39 16.76 -4.42
CA GLN A 329 16.80 17.92 -5.22
C GLN A 329 18.31 18.10 -5.18
#